data_AF-A0A2S9YTR4-F1
#
_entry.id   AF-A0A2S9YTR4-F1
#
_cell.length_a   1.000
_cell.length_b   1.000
_cell.length_c   1.000
_cell.angle_alpha   90.00
_cell.angle_beta   90.00
_cell.angle_gamma   90.00
#
_symmetry.space_group_name_H-M   'P 1'
#
loop_
_entity.id
_entity.type
_entity.pdbx_description
1 polymer ?
#
loop_
_entity_poly.entity_id
_entity_poly.type
_entity_poly.pdbx_seq_one_letter_code
_entity_poly.pdbx_strand_id
1 'polypeptide(L)'
;MASLSTAGNVHSTCLRVLAARGYTLRIDVDYYESDGELMYMAEKDGFTFAAENPIELLGLTAVYEHVQPEQDRPYWWYVDGADLDDELLEQALERALASLRERDPARWTEKIRAALATAEADPRTSAADRLGISQAALEQVLADSLLRGR
;
A
#
# COMPACT_ATOMS: atom_id res chain seq x y z
N MET A 1 22.79 -8.10 0.71
CA MET A 1 21.87 -8.64 -0.32
C MET A 1 21.69 -7.58 -1.40
N ALA A 2 21.50 -7.97 -2.65
CA ALA A 2 21.07 -7.04 -3.69
C ALA A 2 19.57 -6.74 -3.49
N SER A 3 19.19 -5.47 -3.60
CA SER A 3 17.80 -5.01 -3.51
C SER A 3 17.46 -4.16 -4.74
N LEU A 4 16.29 -4.38 -5.32
CA LEU A 4 15.72 -3.54 -6.38
C LEU A 4 14.69 -2.61 -5.73
N SER A 5 14.75 -1.31 -6.02
CA SER A 5 13.82 -0.30 -5.52
C SER A 5 13.37 0.62 -6.65
N THR A 6 12.47 1.55 -6.34
CA THR A 6 12.14 2.64 -7.26
C THR A 6 13.39 3.48 -7.51
N ALA A 7 13.94 3.37 -8.72
CA ALA A 7 15.11 4.10 -9.13
C ALA A 7 15.02 4.34 -10.64
N GLY A 8 15.47 5.51 -11.10
CA GLY A 8 15.32 5.91 -12.50
C GLY A 8 15.99 4.97 -13.51
N ASN A 9 17.01 4.20 -13.09
CA ASN A 9 17.63 3.17 -13.93
C ASN A 9 16.70 1.97 -14.21
N VAL A 10 15.70 1.72 -13.37
CA VAL A 10 14.70 0.65 -13.56
C VAL A 10 13.65 1.05 -14.60
N HIS A 11 13.37 2.35 -14.77
CA HIS A 11 12.33 2.84 -15.68
C HIS A 11 12.53 2.37 -17.12
N SER A 12 13.75 2.50 -17.66
CA SER A 12 14.06 2.02 -19.02
C SER A 12 13.91 0.51 -19.14
N THR A 13 14.19 -0.23 -18.07
CA THR A 13 14.00 -1.69 -18.03
C THR A 13 12.51 -2.03 -18.12
N CYS A 14 11.65 -1.36 -17.34
CA CYS A 14 10.20 -1.52 -17.42
C CYS A 14 9.65 -1.25 -18.82
N LEU A 15 10.04 -0.13 -19.45
CA LEU A 15 9.60 0.22 -20.81
C LEU A 15 10.04 -0.82 -21.85
N ARG A 16 11.26 -1.36 -21.74
CA ARG A 16 11.74 -2.43 -22.63
C ARG A 16 10.95 -3.71 -22.46
N VAL A 17 10.59 -4.06 -21.22
CA VAL A 17 9.73 -5.22 -20.93
C VAL A 17 8.36 -5.04 -21.59
N LEU A 18 7.73 -3.88 -21.42
CA LEU A 18 6.42 -3.58 -22.03
C LEU A 18 6.48 -3.67 -23.57
N ALA A 19 7.47 -3.03 -24.19
CA ALA A 19 7.65 -3.10 -25.64
C ALA A 19 7.84 -4.55 -26.14
N ALA A 20 8.65 -5.35 -25.43
CA ALA A 20 8.86 -6.76 -25.77
C ALA A 20 7.59 -7.62 -25.61
N ARG A 21 6.64 -7.18 -24.78
CA ARG A 21 5.33 -7.84 -24.59
C ARG A 21 4.26 -7.36 -25.57
N GLY A 22 4.63 -6.53 -26.55
CA GLY A 22 3.76 -6.08 -27.63
C GLY A 22 2.93 -4.83 -27.31
N TYR A 23 3.26 -4.10 -26.25
CA TYR A 23 2.59 -2.82 -25.96
C TYR A 23 3.13 -1.72 -26.87
N THR A 24 2.22 -0.88 -27.38
CA THR A 24 2.56 0.41 -27.98
C THR A 24 2.75 1.42 -26.86
N LEU A 25 3.89 2.11 -26.82
CA LEU A 25 4.23 3.05 -25.75
C LEU A 25 4.23 4.49 -26.27
N ARG A 26 3.72 5.42 -25.47
CA ARG A 26 3.83 6.86 -25.72
C ARG A 26 3.94 7.62 -24.39
N ILE A 27 4.39 8.87 -24.47
CA ILE A 27 4.38 9.80 -23.34
C ILE A 27 3.47 10.94 -23.75
N ASP A 28 2.47 11.21 -22.92
CA ASP A 28 1.63 12.38 -23.03
C ASP A 28 2.11 13.46 -22.06
N VAL A 29 1.82 14.71 -22.40
CA VAL A 29 2.09 15.85 -21.54
C VAL A 29 0.78 16.60 -21.37
N ASP A 30 0.29 16.67 -20.15
CA ASP A 30 -0.92 17.42 -19.84
C ASP A 30 -0.55 18.82 -19.37
N TYR A 31 -0.80 19.81 -20.24
CA TYR A 31 -0.58 21.23 -19.94
C TYR A 31 -1.83 21.92 -19.38
N TYR A 32 -2.97 21.23 -19.29
CA TYR A 32 -4.24 21.80 -18.89
C TYR A 32 -4.58 21.50 -17.43
N GLU A 33 -4.32 20.29 -16.95
CA GLU A 33 -4.69 19.88 -15.58
C GLU A 33 -3.50 19.83 -14.62
N SER A 34 -2.28 19.59 -15.11
CA SER A 34 -1.12 19.28 -14.25
C SER A 34 0.18 20.02 -14.60
N ASP A 35 0.10 21.19 -15.25
CA ASP A 35 1.25 22.06 -15.55
C ASP A 35 2.45 21.34 -16.20
N GLY A 36 2.17 20.43 -17.15
CA GLY A 36 3.20 19.74 -17.92
C GLY A 36 3.71 18.45 -17.31
N GLU A 37 2.96 17.82 -16.39
CA GLU A 37 3.30 16.49 -15.91
C GLU A 37 3.31 15.45 -17.05
N LEU A 38 4.30 14.56 -16.98
CA LEU A 38 4.48 13.49 -17.96
C LEU A 38 3.63 12.30 -17.57
N MET A 39 2.80 11.83 -18.49
CA MET A 39 2.02 10.60 -18.33
C MET A 39 2.57 9.52 -19.24
N TYR A 40 2.94 8.38 -18.66
CA TYR A 40 3.39 7.22 -19.43
C TYR A 40 2.18 6.39 -19.83
N MET A 41 2.07 6.13 -21.13
CA MET A 41 0.93 5.44 -21.72
C MET A 41 1.38 4.12 -22.36
N ALA A 42 0.57 3.08 -22.20
CA ALA A 42 0.71 1.81 -22.91
C ALA A 42 -0.64 1.38 -23.50
N GLU A 43 -0.62 0.83 -24.71
CA GLU A 43 -1.82 0.34 -25.40
C GLU A 43 -1.61 -1.08 -25.93
N LYS A 44 -2.59 -1.95 -25.73
CA LYS A 44 -2.60 -3.34 -26.24
C LYS A 44 -4.01 -3.89 -26.31
N ASP A 45 -4.34 -4.54 -27.43
CA ASP A 45 -5.62 -5.25 -27.65
C ASP A 45 -6.87 -4.41 -27.34
N GLY A 46 -6.81 -3.10 -27.59
CA GLY A 46 -7.90 -2.14 -27.33
C GLY A 46 -7.95 -1.58 -25.92
N PHE A 47 -7.05 -1.99 -25.02
CA PHE A 47 -6.92 -1.47 -23.66
C PHE A 47 -5.81 -0.42 -23.57
N THR A 48 -6.07 0.62 -22.78
CA THR A 48 -5.13 1.72 -22.54
C THR A 48 -4.79 1.79 -21.05
N PHE A 49 -3.50 1.97 -20.76
CA PHE A 49 -2.95 2.10 -19.41
C PHE A 49 -2.21 3.44 -19.31
N ALA A 50 -2.37 4.13 -18.19
CA ALA A 50 -1.76 5.43 -17.91
C ALA A 50 -1.17 5.40 -16.49
N ALA A 51 0.06 5.89 -16.32
CA ALA A 51 0.70 6.00 -15.02
C ALA A 51 1.77 7.10 -14.97
N GLU A 52 2.10 7.57 -13.77
CA GLU A 52 3.07 8.64 -13.55
C GLU A 52 4.51 8.18 -13.77
N ASN A 53 4.76 6.87 -13.70
CA ASN A 53 6.06 6.30 -14.02
C ASN A 53 5.98 4.88 -14.64
N PRO A 54 7.06 4.42 -15.29
CA PRO A 54 7.09 3.11 -15.93
C PRO A 54 6.96 1.90 -14.99
N ILE A 55 7.25 2.04 -13.68
CA ILE A 55 7.09 0.94 -12.72
C ILE A 55 5.61 0.71 -12.45
N GLU A 56 4.87 1.79 -12.18
CA GLU A 56 3.41 1.75 -12.04
C GLU A 56 2.74 1.26 -13.32
N LEU A 57 3.17 1.75 -14.49
CA LEU A 57 2.64 1.32 -15.78
C LEU A 57 2.82 -0.19 -15.96
N LEU A 58 4.00 -0.72 -15.63
CA LEU A 58 4.26 -2.15 -15.65
C LEU A 58 3.35 -2.91 -14.68
N GLY A 59 3.10 -2.37 -13.48
CA GLY A 59 2.16 -2.92 -12.51
C GLY A 59 0.73 -3.03 -13.07
N LEU A 60 0.21 -1.96 -13.68
CA LEU A 60 -1.13 -1.96 -14.29
C LEU A 60 -1.25 -3.00 -15.42
N THR A 61 -0.23 -3.11 -16.27
CA THR A 61 -0.24 -4.13 -17.33
C THR A 61 -0.16 -5.56 -16.79
N ALA A 62 0.50 -5.77 -15.66
CA ALA A 62 0.52 -7.08 -15.01
C ALA A 62 -0.88 -7.50 -14.50
N VAL A 63 -1.69 -6.54 -14.01
CA VAL A 63 -3.09 -6.79 -13.66
C VAL A 63 -3.89 -7.21 -14.89
N TYR A 64 -3.72 -6.50 -16.01
CA TYR A 64 -4.34 -6.88 -17.29
C TYR A 64 -3.94 -8.30 -17.74
N GLU A 65 -2.66 -8.61 -17.69
CA GLU A 65 -2.13 -9.93 -18.06
C GLU A 65 -2.65 -11.06 -17.16
N HIS A 66 -2.89 -10.76 -15.88
CA HIS A 66 -3.43 -11.71 -14.92
C HIS A 66 -4.93 -11.95 -15.11
N VAL A 67 -5.71 -10.87 -15.23
CA VAL A 67 -7.18 -10.94 -15.32
C VAL A 67 -7.64 -11.38 -16.70
N GLN A 68 -6.90 -11.04 -17.75
CA GLN A 68 -7.22 -11.34 -19.15
C GLN A 68 -8.68 -10.96 -19.51
N PRO A 69 -9.07 -9.68 -19.38
CA PRO A 69 -10.45 -9.28 -19.61
C PRO A 69 -10.87 -9.53 -21.07
N GLU A 70 -12.01 -10.23 -21.25
CA GLU A 70 -12.58 -10.48 -22.59
C GLU A 70 -13.29 -9.25 -23.17
N GLN A 71 -13.71 -8.31 -22.32
CA GLN A 71 -14.45 -7.11 -22.70
C GLN A 71 -13.97 -5.91 -21.87
N ASP A 72 -13.91 -4.74 -22.51
CA ASP A 72 -13.67 -3.47 -21.85
C ASP A 72 -14.94 -3.02 -21.11
N ARG A 73 -15.02 -3.39 -19.83
CA ARG A 73 -16.10 -3.00 -18.92
C ARG A 73 -15.52 -2.30 -17.68
N PRO A 74 -16.25 -1.36 -17.05
CA PRO A 74 -15.78 -0.71 -15.82
C PRO A 74 -15.37 -1.73 -14.76
N TYR A 75 -14.25 -1.45 -14.07
CA TYR A 75 -13.73 -2.26 -12.97
C TYR A 75 -13.41 -3.72 -13.34
N TRP A 76 -13.07 -4.00 -14.60
CA TRP A 76 -12.67 -5.36 -15.01
C TRP A 76 -11.51 -5.91 -14.19
N TRP A 77 -10.67 -5.03 -13.63
CA TRP A 77 -9.50 -5.36 -12.81
C TRP A 77 -9.83 -5.72 -11.35
N TYR A 78 -11.06 -5.52 -10.89
CA TYR A 78 -11.44 -5.79 -9.50
C TYR A 78 -11.44 -7.30 -9.22
N VAL A 79 -10.76 -7.70 -8.16
CA VAL A 79 -10.73 -9.07 -7.64
C VAL A 79 -11.33 -9.06 -6.25
N ASP A 80 -12.35 -9.89 -6.03
CA ASP A 80 -13.00 -10.03 -4.73
C ASP A 80 -12.06 -10.70 -3.72
N GLY A 81 -12.02 -10.18 -2.48
CA GLY A 81 -11.09 -10.63 -1.45
C GLY A 81 -10.91 -9.63 -0.32
N ALA A 82 -10.06 -10.01 0.64
CA ALA A 82 -9.66 -9.12 1.71
C ALA A 82 -8.80 -7.96 1.18
N ASP A 83 -8.86 -6.82 1.88
CA ASP A 83 -8.01 -5.67 1.57
C ASP A 83 -6.59 -5.96 2.09
N LEU A 84 -5.71 -6.39 1.18
CA LEU A 84 -4.35 -6.76 1.52
C LEU A 84 -3.50 -5.55 1.95
N ASP A 85 -3.85 -4.33 1.52
CA ASP A 85 -3.12 -3.13 1.94
C ASP A 85 -3.36 -2.85 3.42
N ASP A 86 -4.62 -2.96 3.86
CA ASP A 86 -4.99 -2.85 5.27
C ASP A 86 -4.32 -3.95 6.11
N GLU A 87 -4.34 -5.21 5.65
CA GLU A 87 -3.67 -6.31 6.36
C GLU A 87 -2.16 -6.09 6.50
N LEU A 88 -1.49 -5.64 5.44
CA LEU A 88 -0.04 -5.40 5.46
C LEU A 88 0.32 -4.21 6.35
N LEU A 89 -0.50 -3.15 6.33
CA LEU A 89 -0.33 -1.98 7.19
C LEU A 89 -0.49 -2.36 8.67
N GLU A 90 -1.54 -3.12 8.99
CA GLU A 90 -1.80 -3.61 10.34
C GLU A 90 -0.59 -4.40 10.87
N GLN A 91 -0.11 -5.38 10.09
CA GLN A 91 1.07 -6.18 10.46
C GLN A 91 2.33 -5.31 10.61
N ALA A 92 2.50 -4.27 9.80
CA ALA A 92 3.63 -3.36 9.90
C ALA A 92 3.58 -2.55 11.20
N LEU A 93 2.40 -2.06 11.58
CA LEU A 93 2.17 -1.34 12.82
C LEU A 93 2.36 -2.23 14.05
N GLU A 94 1.92 -3.48 14.01
CA GLU A 94 2.18 -4.47 15.07
C GLU A 94 3.68 -4.70 15.27
N ARG A 95 4.45 -4.93 14.19
CA ARG A 95 5.91 -5.07 14.27
C ARG A 95 6.57 -3.80 14.81
N ALA A 96 6.13 -2.62 14.37
CA ALA A 96 6.65 -1.35 14.85
C ALA A 96 6.36 -1.16 16.35
N LEU A 97 5.17 -1.56 16.82
CA LEU A 97 4.77 -1.48 18.21
C LEU A 97 5.59 -2.44 19.09
N ALA A 98 5.80 -3.67 18.63
CA ALA A 98 6.69 -4.63 19.29
C ALA A 98 8.14 -4.09 19.38
N SER A 99 8.66 -3.53 18.29
CA SER A 99 9.99 -2.92 18.30
C SER A 99 10.06 -1.69 19.21
N LEU A 100 9.00 -0.89 19.31
CA LEU A 100 8.94 0.26 20.21
C LEU A 100 8.98 -0.18 21.67
N ARG A 101 8.27 -1.27 22.02
CA ARG A 101 8.30 -1.85 23.37
C ARG A 101 9.72 -2.18 23.84
N GLU A 102 10.55 -2.70 22.94
CA GLU A 102 11.94 -3.07 23.27
C GLU A 102 12.88 -1.85 23.35
N ARG A 103 12.69 -0.88 22.46
CA ARG A 103 13.60 0.28 22.31
C ARG A 103 13.28 1.42 23.27
N ASP A 104 11.99 1.66 23.53
CA ASP A 104 11.49 2.75 24.36
C ASP A 104 10.18 2.32 25.08
N PRO A 105 10.29 1.55 26.18
CA PRO A 105 9.13 1.05 26.92
C PRO A 105 8.22 2.15 27.48
N ALA A 106 8.79 3.33 27.79
CA ALA A 106 8.04 4.45 28.33
C ALA A 106 7.11 5.05 27.26
N ARG A 107 7.66 5.35 26.08
CA ARG A 107 6.87 5.83 24.94
C ARG A 107 5.87 4.80 24.43
N TRP A 108 6.23 3.52 24.47
CA TRP A 108 5.30 2.44 24.19
C TRP A 108 4.09 2.50 25.15
N THR A 109 4.34 2.55 26.47
CA THR A 109 3.29 2.60 27.49
C THR A 109 2.40 3.84 27.33
N GLU A 110 3.00 5.00 27.08
CA GLU A 110 2.28 6.24 26.81
C GLU A 110 1.34 6.10 25.61
N LYS A 111 1.85 5.57 24.49
CA LYS A 111 1.06 5.36 23.26
C LYS A 111 -0.12 4.43 23.49
N ILE A 112 0.07 3.31 24.21
CA ILE A 112 -1.04 2.39 24.53
C ILE A 112 -2.08 3.07 25.42
N ARG A 113 -1.66 3.78 26.47
CA ARG A 113 -2.59 4.47 27.38
C ARG A 113 -3.37 5.57 26.67
N ALA A 114 -2.73 6.31 25.78
CA ALA A 114 -3.41 7.33 24.97
C ALA A 114 -4.49 6.70 24.07
N ALA A 115 -4.20 5.56 23.43
CA ALA A 115 -5.17 4.84 22.62
C ALA A 115 -6.37 4.35 23.46
N LEU A 116 -6.11 3.79 24.65
CA LEU A 116 -7.16 3.35 25.58
C LEU A 116 -8.04 4.51 26.06
N ALA A 117 -7.43 5.61 26.50
CA ALA A 117 -8.17 6.79 26.94
C ALA A 117 -9.03 7.39 25.82
N THR A 118 -8.55 7.35 24.57
CA THR A 118 -9.31 7.81 23.41
C THR A 118 -10.52 6.91 23.15
N ALA A 119 -10.35 5.58 23.24
CA ALA A 119 -11.44 4.62 23.05
C ALA A 119 -12.49 4.69 24.18
N GLU A 120 -12.07 5.03 25.40
CA GLU A 120 -12.99 5.30 26.51
C GLU A 120 -13.83 6.56 26.28
N ALA A 121 -13.23 7.59 25.67
CA ALA A 121 -13.90 8.86 25.38
C ALA A 121 -14.83 8.82 24.16
N ASP A 122 -14.55 7.99 23.14
CA ASP A 122 -15.40 7.81 21.96
C ASP A 122 -15.69 6.32 21.69
N PRO A 123 -16.88 5.83 22.07
CA PRO A 123 -17.28 4.43 21.89
C PRO A 123 -17.32 3.96 20.43
N ARG A 124 -17.22 4.87 19.46
CA ARG A 124 -17.19 4.53 18.02
C ARG A 124 -15.79 4.14 17.54
N THR A 125 -14.75 4.28 18.37
CA THR A 125 -13.40 3.87 18.02
C THR A 125 -12.83 2.94 19.06
N SER A 126 -12.30 1.79 18.65
CA SER A 126 -11.58 0.90 19.56
C SER A 126 -10.13 1.36 19.75
N ALA A 127 -9.49 0.88 20.82
CA ALA A 127 -8.05 1.13 21.00
C ALA A 127 -7.21 0.42 19.93
N ALA A 128 -7.71 -0.69 19.38
CA ALA A 128 -7.09 -1.42 18.27
C ALA A 128 -7.07 -0.53 17.01
N ASP A 129 -8.20 0.10 16.66
CA ASP A 129 -8.31 1.03 15.53
C ASP A 129 -7.36 2.23 15.69
N ARG A 130 -7.25 2.78 16.91
CA ARG A 130 -6.34 3.91 17.19
C ARG A 130 -4.87 3.55 17.05
N LEU A 131 -4.53 2.29 17.33
CA LEU A 131 -3.17 1.78 17.18
C LEU A 131 -2.90 1.25 15.77
N GLY A 132 -3.95 0.98 14.99
CA GLY A 132 -3.90 0.33 13.69
C GLY A 132 -3.36 -1.09 13.79
N ILE A 133 -3.81 -1.85 14.80
CA ILE A 133 -3.40 -3.25 15.04
C ILE A 133 -4.63 -4.13 15.16
N SER A 134 -4.47 -5.46 15.02
CA SER A 134 -5.56 -6.39 15.24
C SER A 134 -6.07 -6.34 16.69
N GLN A 135 -7.34 -6.71 16.87
CA GLN A 135 -7.91 -6.93 18.20
C GLN A 135 -7.12 -7.99 18.99
N ALA A 136 -6.65 -9.04 18.32
CA ALA A 136 -5.84 -10.08 18.94
C ALA A 136 -4.48 -9.55 19.43
N ALA A 137 -3.83 -8.66 18.67
CA ALA A 137 -2.59 -8.02 19.10
C ALA A 137 -2.83 -7.06 20.27
N LEU A 138 -3.96 -6.33 20.29
CA LEU A 138 -4.33 -5.51 21.43
C LEU A 138 -4.48 -6.36 22.71
N GLU A 139 -5.12 -7.52 22.64
CA GLU A 139 -5.26 -8.42 23.80
C GLU A 139 -3.90 -8.87 24.35
N GLN A 140 -2.95 -9.17 23.47
CA GLN A 140 -1.57 -9.50 23.86
C GLN A 140 -0.86 -8.30 24.52
N VAL A 141 -1.04 -7.10 23.96
CA VAL A 141 -0.51 -5.85 24.52
C VAL A 141 -1.06 -5.62 25.93
N LEU A 142 -2.37 -5.78 26.13
CA LEU A 142 -3.03 -5.60 27.43
C LEU A 142 -2.63 -6.66 28.46
N ALA A 143 -2.19 -7.83 28.01
CA ALA A 143 -1.63 -8.86 28.88
C ALA A 143 -0.22 -8.52 29.38
N ASP A 144 0.46 -7.52 28.80
CA ASP A 144 1.85 -7.19 29.13
C ASP A 144 2.02 -6.65 30.55
N SER A 145 3.04 -7.17 31.24
CA SER A 145 3.42 -6.75 32.60
C SER A 145 3.72 -5.26 32.74
N LEU A 146 4.21 -4.59 31.69
CA LEU A 146 4.54 -3.16 31.70
C LEU A 146 3.30 -2.27 31.88
N LEU A 147 2.13 -2.75 31.47
CA LEU A 147 0.86 -2.03 31.68
C LEU A 147 0.26 -2.29 33.07
N ARG A 148 0.63 -3.41 33.72
CA ARG A 148 0.12 -3.84 35.03
C ARG A 148 0.87 -3.24 36.22
N GLY A 149 2.02 -2.61 35.99
CA GLY A 149 2.82 -1.97 37.02
C GLY A 149 2.38 -0.53 37.32
N ARG A 150 1.42 -0.35 38.23
CA ARG A 150 1.36 0.72 39.24
C ARG A 150 0.49 0.28 40.41
#